data_AF-A0A248UJR6-F1
#
_entry.id   AF-A0A248UJR6-F1
#
_cell.length_a   1.000
_cell.length_b   1.000
_cell.length_c   1.000
_cell.angle_alpha   90.00
_cell.angle_beta   90.00
_cell.angle_gamma   90.00
#
_symmetry.space_group_name_H-M   'P 1'
#
loop_
_entity.id
_entity.type
_entity.pdbx_description
1 polymer ?
#
loop_
_entity_poly.entity_id
_entity_poly.type
_entity_poly.pdbx_seq_one_letter_code
_entity_poly.pdbx_strand_id
1 'polypeptide(L)'
;MGALNWMQQSGEYEALAYQAFNSARKAFDTAKVRKGYRKAVIVDLDETMIDNSAYAGWRIQHNVPYTEKTWARWMAAEQARSIPGAVDFARHVNSHGGSMFYVTNRDAKSFEHTAANIRKLGFPGVSTKTLLLNSGQSNKQARFDTIKAAGFDAVVYVGDNLNDFGGVTYHKNNQQRRAFVAANQAAFGTKFFMLPNPSYGDWVSGMAPEFYKQSVEKQLQISREAIRAWAG
;
A
#
# COMPACT_ATOMS: atom_id res chain seq x y z
N MET A 1 -1.13 -7.74 -18.93
CA MET A 1 -0.71 -9.11 -18.54
C MET A 1 0.70 -9.14 -17.97
N GLY A 2 1.72 -8.57 -18.64
CA GLY A 2 3.12 -8.61 -18.16
C GLY A 2 3.33 -8.17 -16.71
N ALA A 3 2.76 -7.03 -16.29
CA ALA A 3 2.84 -6.55 -14.91
C ALA A 3 2.26 -7.56 -13.89
N LEU A 4 1.10 -8.16 -14.19
CA LEU A 4 0.47 -9.14 -13.31
C LEU A 4 1.29 -10.44 -13.23
N ASN A 5 1.78 -10.93 -14.38
CA ASN A 5 2.65 -12.11 -14.40
C ASN A 5 3.94 -11.87 -13.61
N TRP A 6 4.53 -10.68 -13.72
CA TRP A 6 5.69 -10.32 -12.92
C TRP A 6 5.36 -10.37 -11.42
N MET A 7 4.25 -9.79 -10.97
CA MET A 7 3.84 -9.86 -9.56
C MET A 7 3.55 -11.30 -9.09
N GLN A 8 2.89 -12.12 -9.92
CA GLN A 8 2.41 -13.44 -9.50
C GLN A 8 3.42 -14.59 -9.69
N GLN A 9 4.39 -14.44 -10.59
CA GLN A 9 5.23 -15.54 -11.06
C GLN A 9 6.73 -15.27 -10.89
N SER A 10 7.14 -14.01 -10.78
CA SER A 10 8.57 -13.68 -10.77
C SER A 10 9.16 -13.83 -9.37
N GLY A 11 10.36 -14.43 -9.28
CA GLY A 11 11.14 -14.40 -8.05
C GLY A 11 11.62 -12.98 -7.71
N GLU A 12 11.73 -12.09 -8.70
CA GLU A 12 12.13 -10.70 -8.54
C GLU A 12 11.11 -9.90 -7.70
N TYR A 13 9.81 -10.14 -7.88
CA TYR A 13 8.78 -9.54 -7.04
C TYR A 13 8.93 -9.96 -5.57
N GLU A 14 9.08 -11.26 -5.32
CA GLU A 14 9.28 -11.77 -3.96
C GLU A 14 10.58 -11.23 -3.35
N ALA A 15 11.68 -11.19 -4.12
CA ALA A 15 12.95 -10.66 -3.68
C ALA A 15 12.85 -9.18 -3.28
N LEU A 16 12.11 -8.36 -4.04
CA LEU A 16 11.86 -6.96 -3.71
C LEU A 16 11.00 -6.81 -2.44
N ALA A 17 9.99 -7.66 -2.26
CA ALA A 17 9.19 -7.69 -1.04
C ALA A 17 10.07 -8.02 0.19
N TYR A 18 10.87 -9.09 0.11
CA TYR A 18 11.82 -9.43 1.17
C TYR A 18 12.84 -8.32 1.41
N GLN A 19 13.38 -7.68 0.37
CA GLN A 19 14.31 -6.57 0.50
C GLN A 19 13.69 -5.40 1.29
N ALA A 20 12.44 -5.04 0.97
CA ALA A 20 11.71 -3.99 1.67
C ALA A 20 11.52 -4.33 3.15
N PHE A 21 11.02 -5.53 3.47
CA PHE A 21 10.76 -5.93 4.86
C PHE A 21 12.03 -6.18 5.68
N ASN A 22 13.09 -6.70 5.08
CA ASN A 22 14.40 -6.85 5.72
C ASN A 22 14.97 -5.49 6.11
N SER A 23 14.85 -4.49 5.23
CA SER A 23 15.31 -3.14 5.49
C SER A 23 14.43 -2.43 6.52
N ALA A 24 13.10 -2.60 6.43
CA ALA A 24 12.13 -2.06 7.38
C ALA A 24 12.35 -2.58 8.80
N ARG A 25 12.67 -3.87 8.94
CA ARG A 25 13.04 -4.50 10.22
C ARG A 25 14.28 -3.83 10.82
N LYS A 26 15.36 -3.69 10.05
CA LYS A 26 16.60 -3.03 10.52
C LYS A 26 16.36 -1.59 10.97
N ALA A 27 15.54 -0.85 10.21
CA ALA A 27 15.17 0.51 10.58
C ALA A 27 14.33 0.57 11.86
N PHE A 28 13.35 -0.33 12.00
CA PHE A 28 12.54 -0.45 13.21
C PHE A 28 13.39 -0.76 14.45
N ASP A 29 14.33 -1.70 14.34
CA ASP A 29 15.19 -2.15 15.44
C ASP A 29 16.09 -1.02 15.95
N THR A 30 16.61 -0.19 15.05
CA THR A 30 17.52 0.92 15.38
C THR A 30 16.81 2.23 15.68
N ALA A 31 15.53 2.36 15.31
CA ALA A 31 14.78 3.59 15.51
C ALA A 31 14.62 3.96 16.98
N LYS A 32 14.91 5.22 17.29
CA LYS A 32 14.59 5.86 18.57
C LYS A 32 13.28 6.62 18.44
N VAL A 33 12.49 6.62 19.51
CA VAL A 33 11.23 7.37 19.58
C VAL A 33 11.39 8.60 20.45
N ARG A 34 10.58 9.62 20.18
CA ARG A 34 10.50 10.81 21.04
C ARG A 34 10.13 10.41 22.48
N LYS A 35 10.73 11.09 23.48
CA LYS A 35 10.44 10.84 24.90
C LYS A 35 8.93 10.97 25.16
N GLY A 36 8.35 9.98 25.82
CA GLY A 36 6.91 9.93 26.12
C GLY A 36 6.04 9.35 25.00
N TYR A 37 6.61 8.98 23.86
CA TYR A 37 5.88 8.32 22.76
C TYR A 37 6.18 6.82 22.68
N ARG A 38 5.21 6.06 22.18
CA ARG A 38 5.34 4.64 21.87
C ARG A 38 5.74 4.42 20.41
N LYS A 39 6.59 3.42 20.15
CA LYS A 39 7.05 3.09 18.79
C LYS A 39 5.90 2.51 17.96
N ALA A 40 5.65 3.10 16.80
CA ALA A 40 4.65 2.61 15.84
C ALA A 40 5.27 2.33 14.47
N VAL A 41 4.69 1.36 13.79
CA VAL A 41 4.89 1.10 12.37
C VAL A 41 3.54 1.23 11.69
N ILE A 42 3.48 2.06 10.66
CA ILE A 42 2.28 2.29 9.87
C ILE A 42 2.45 1.57 8.53
N VAL A 43 1.48 0.76 8.15
CA VAL A 43 1.50 0.03 6.88
C VAL A 43 0.19 0.21 6.15
N ASP A 44 0.24 0.29 4.83
CA ASP A 44 -0.93 -0.04 4.01
C ASP A 44 -1.24 -1.56 4.07
N LEU A 45 -2.39 -1.99 3.54
CA LEU A 45 -2.70 -3.41 3.35
C LEU A 45 -2.54 -3.87 1.91
N ASP A 46 -3.30 -3.29 0.98
CA ASP A 46 -3.48 -3.86 -0.36
C ASP A 46 -2.22 -3.66 -1.20
N GLU A 47 -1.62 -4.76 -1.70
CA GLU A 47 -0.36 -4.76 -2.43
C GLU A 47 0.86 -4.32 -1.60
N THR A 48 0.67 -4.19 -0.27
CA THR A 48 1.73 -3.90 0.70
C THR A 48 1.93 -5.06 1.68
N MET A 49 0.88 -5.42 2.42
CA MET A 49 0.90 -6.52 3.40
C MET A 49 0.14 -7.74 2.89
N ILE A 50 -0.90 -7.51 2.08
CA ILE A 50 -1.72 -8.57 1.47
C ILE A 50 -1.76 -8.43 -0.05
N ASP A 51 -1.79 -9.58 -0.71
CA ASP A 51 -1.79 -9.75 -2.15
C ASP A 51 -3.24 -9.95 -2.65
N ASN A 52 -3.68 -9.01 -3.50
CA ASN A 52 -4.99 -9.02 -4.16
C ASN A 52 -4.86 -9.30 -5.67
N SER A 53 -3.69 -9.71 -6.15
CA SER A 53 -3.43 -9.97 -7.57
C SER A 53 -4.40 -10.98 -8.19
N ALA A 54 -4.95 -11.90 -7.40
CA ALA A 54 -6.00 -12.82 -7.84
C ALA A 54 -7.28 -12.10 -8.33
N TYR A 55 -7.66 -10.97 -7.69
CA TYR A 55 -8.75 -10.13 -8.19
C TYR A 55 -8.40 -9.47 -9.53
N ALA A 56 -7.15 -9.04 -9.71
CA ALA A 56 -6.69 -8.54 -11.00
C ALA A 56 -6.74 -9.64 -12.08
N GLY A 57 -6.35 -10.87 -11.75
CA GLY A 57 -6.47 -12.03 -12.63
C GLY A 57 -7.92 -12.33 -13.02
N TRP A 58 -8.84 -12.32 -12.04
CA TRP A 58 -10.27 -12.51 -12.28
C TRP A 58 -10.83 -11.47 -13.27
N ARG A 59 -10.49 -10.19 -13.08
CA ARG A 59 -10.91 -9.10 -13.98
C ARG A 59 -10.43 -9.32 -15.42
N ILE A 60 -9.19 -9.75 -15.60
CA ILE A 60 -8.62 -10.04 -16.92
C ILE A 60 -9.37 -11.21 -17.57
N GLN A 61 -9.58 -12.32 -16.85
CA GLN A 61 -10.28 -13.49 -17.37
C GLN A 61 -11.73 -13.18 -17.81
N HIS A 62 -12.38 -12.24 -17.13
CA HIS A 62 -13.77 -11.87 -17.42
C HIS A 62 -13.89 -10.60 -18.29
N ASN A 63 -12.76 -9.98 -18.67
CA ASN A 63 -12.71 -8.72 -19.40
C ASN A 63 -13.58 -7.61 -18.79
N VAL A 64 -13.51 -7.44 -17.47
CA VAL A 64 -14.28 -6.43 -16.73
C VAL A 64 -13.38 -5.41 -16.03
N PRO A 65 -13.80 -4.14 -15.92
CA PRO A 65 -13.04 -3.13 -15.18
C PRO A 65 -13.16 -3.34 -13.67
N TYR A 66 -12.38 -2.56 -12.91
CA TYR A 66 -12.63 -2.38 -11.49
C TYR A 66 -14.04 -1.84 -11.25
N THR A 67 -14.76 -2.41 -10.28
CA THR A 67 -15.94 -1.75 -9.68
C THR A 67 -15.93 -1.97 -8.17
N GLU A 68 -16.46 -1.01 -7.42
CA GLU A 68 -16.61 -1.14 -5.96
C GLU A 68 -17.41 -2.39 -5.58
N LYS A 69 -18.44 -2.72 -6.37
CA LYS A 69 -19.28 -3.91 -6.14
C LYS A 69 -18.48 -5.22 -6.25
N THR A 70 -17.65 -5.35 -7.28
CA THR A 70 -16.85 -6.58 -7.46
C THR A 70 -15.68 -6.64 -6.48
N TRP A 71 -15.12 -5.50 -6.10
CA TRP A 71 -14.13 -5.40 -5.03
C TRP A 71 -14.69 -5.78 -3.66
N ALA A 72 -15.90 -5.33 -3.32
CA ALA A 72 -16.57 -5.75 -2.10
C ALA A 72 -16.79 -7.27 -2.04
N ARG A 73 -17.16 -7.88 -3.17
CA ARG A 73 -17.28 -9.34 -3.29
C ARG A 73 -15.93 -10.05 -3.11
N TRP A 74 -14.83 -9.49 -3.62
CA TRP A 74 -13.49 -10.01 -3.40
C TRP A 74 -13.09 -9.95 -1.92
N MET A 75 -13.32 -8.81 -1.25
CA MET A 75 -13.02 -8.68 0.17
C MET A 75 -13.81 -9.68 1.01
N ALA A 76 -15.10 -9.86 0.72
CA ALA A 76 -15.96 -10.84 1.39
C ALA A 76 -15.57 -12.30 1.13
N ALA A 77 -14.81 -12.58 0.07
CA ALA A 77 -14.30 -13.92 -0.21
C ALA A 77 -13.15 -14.30 0.73
N GLU A 78 -12.45 -13.32 1.33
CA GLU A 78 -11.36 -13.53 2.30
C GLU A 78 -10.23 -14.44 1.77
N GLN A 79 -9.91 -14.27 0.49
CA GLN A 79 -8.92 -15.06 -0.25
C GLN A 79 -7.60 -14.32 -0.50
N ALA A 80 -7.45 -13.09 0.00
CA ALA A 80 -6.18 -12.38 -0.13
C ALA A 80 -5.07 -13.16 0.59
N ARG A 81 -3.89 -13.22 -0.03
CA ARG A 81 -2.71 -13.89 0.53
C ARG A 81 -1.82 -12.87 1.24
N SER A 82 -0.86 -13.33 2.02
CA SER A 82 0.18 -12.43 2.57
C SER A 82 1.25 -12.16 1.53
N ILE A 83 1.71 -10.90 1.45
CA ILE A 83 2.92 -10.55 0.71
C ILE A 83 4.14 -11.22 1.39
N PRO A 84 5.12 -11.75 0.63
CA PRO A 84 6.32 -12.36 1.20
C PRO A 84 7.02 -11.47 2.22
N GLY A 85 7.28 -12.00 3.42
CA GLY A 85 7.93 -11.29 4.54
C GLY A 85 7.02 -10.38 5.39
N ALA A 86 5.80 -10.07 4.94
CA ALA A 86 4.92 -9.11 5.64
C ALA A 86 4.47 -9.60 7.02
N VAL A 87 4.06 -10.87 7.13
CA VAL A 87 3.57 -11.45 8.40
C VAL A 87 4.69 -11.51 9.44
N ASP A 88 5.88 -11.96 9.04
CA ASP A 88 7.04 -12.06 9.93
C ASP A 88 7.51 -10.68 10.40
N PHE A 89 7.53 -9.69 9.50
CA PHE A 89 7.81 -8.31 9.87
C PHE A 89 6.80 -7.77 10.89
N ALA A 90 5.50 -7.96 10.65
CA ALA A 90 4.46 -7.48 11.57
C ALA A 90 4.55 -8.14 12.96
N ARG A 91 4.83 -9.46 13.00
CA ARG A 91 5.07 -10.21 14.25
C ARG A 91 6.31 -9.73 14.97
N HIS A 92 7.40 -9.48 14.26
CA HIS A 92 8.63 -8.93 14.82
C HIS A 92 8.35 -7.57 15.49
N VAL A 93 7.70 -6.64 14.80
CA VAL A 93 7.36 -5.32 15.36
C VAL A 93 6.59 -5.42 16.67
N ASN A 94 5.49 -6.19 16.70
CA ASN A 94 4.65 -6.30 17.90
C ASN A 94 5.34 -7.05 19.05
N SER A 95 6.24 -7.99 18.76
CA SER A 95 7.00 -8.70 19.80
C SER A 95 8.21 -7.93 20.33
N HIS A 96 8.66 -6.88 19.63
CA HIS A 96 9.86 -6.10 19.97
C HIS A 96 9.54 -4.65 20.37
N GLY A 97 8.44 -4.47 21.12
CA GLY A 97 8.09 -3.19 21.75
C GLY A 97 7.49 -2.14 20.79
N GLY A 98 7.16 -2.54 19.56
CA GLY A 98 6.43 -1.71 18.61
C GLY A 98 4.92 -1.99 18.60
N SER A 99 4.19 -1.19 17.83
CA SER A 99 2.78 -1.44 17.54
C SER A 99 2.52 -1.26 16.05
N MET A 100 1.96 -2.29 15.42
CA MET A 100 1.50 -2.24 14.04
C MET A 100 0.19 -1.48 13.93
N PHE A 101 0.13 -0.58 12.95
CA PHE A 101 -1.09 0.09 12.50
C PHE A 101 -1.30 -0.16 11.01
N TYR A 102 -2.41 -0.80 10.67
CA TYR A 102 -2.85 -1.13 9.33
C TYR A 102 -3.80 -0.02 8.84
N VAL A 103 -3.30 0.91 8.04
CA VAL A 103 -4.05 2.07 7.53
C VAL A 103 -4.34 1.86 6.06
N THR A 104 -5.57 1.47 5.74
CA THR A 104 -5.95 0.96 4.41
C THR A 104 -7.12 1.73 3.79
N ASN A 105 -7.16 1.82 2.46
CA ASN A 105 -8.30 2.41 1.75
C ASN A 105 -9.46 1.45 1.47
N ARG A 106 -9.42 0.22 2.01
CA ARG A 106 -10.63 -0.60 2.13
C ARG A 106 -11.73 0.15 2.88
N ASP A 107 -12.96 0.03 2.39
CA ASP A 107 -14.13 0.73 2.93
C ASP A 107 -14.46 0.22 4.34
N ALA A 108 -14.77 1.11 5.28
CA ALA A 108 -15.06 0.76 6.67
C ALA A 108 -16.14 -0.34 6.85
N LYS A 109 -17.09 -0.47 5.91
CA LYS A 109 -18.11 -1.54 5.92
C LYS A 109 -17.51 -2.94 5.72
N SER A 110 -16.29 -3.03 5.20
CA SER A 110 -15.53 -4.26 4.99
C SER A 110 -14.61 -4.63 6.17
N PHE A 111 -14.76 -3.97 7.34
CA PHE A 111 -13.90 -4.20 8.50
C PHE A 111 -13.84 -5.67 8.90
N GLU A 112 -15.00 -6.33 9.07
CA GLU A 112 -15.04 -7.72 9.55
C GLU A 112 -14.33 -8.66 8.57
N HIS A 113 -14.62 -8.58 7.28
CA HIS A 113 -13.97 -9.40 6.26
C HIS A 113 -12.46 -9.14 6.17
N THR A 114 -12.05 -7.86 6.24
CA THR A 114 -10.64 -7.50 6.23
C THR A 114 -9.92 -8.06 7.46
N ALA A 115 -10.50 -7.85 8.65
CA ALA A 115 -9.95 -8.33 9.90
C ALA A 115 -9.87 -9.87 9.95
N ALA A 116 -10.91 -10.57 9.49
CA ALA A 116 -10.94 -12.03 9.40
C ALA A 116 -9.83 -12.55 8.47
N ASN A 117 -9.71 -11.98 7.26
CA ASN A 117 -8.67 -12.37 6.32
C ASN A 117 -7.26 -12.17 6.92
N ILE A 118 -6.95 -10.99 7.47
CA ILE A 118 -5.57 -10.73 7.95
C ILE A 118 -5.26 -11.49 9.26
N ARG A 119 -6.26 -11.75 10.12
CA ARG A 119 -6.08 -12.64 11.28
C ARG A 119 -5.80 -14.07 10.84
N LYS A 120 -6.51 -14.58 9.83
CA LYS A 120 -6.28 -15.92 9.25
C LYS A 120 -4.87 -16.06 8.68
N LEU A 121 -4.33 -15.00 8.07
CA LEU A 121 -2.94 -14.95 7.60
C LEU A 121 -1.92 -14.82 8.74
N GLY A 122 -2.36 -14.57 9.97
CA GLY A 122 -1.51 -14.52 11.16
C GLY A 122 -0.90 -13.15 11.48
N PHE A 123 -1.48 -12.06 10.95
CA PHE A 123 -1.09 -10.70 11.31
C PHE A 123 -1.49 -10.40 12.77
N PRO A 124 -0.58 -9.85 13.59
CA PRO A 124 -0.81 -9.64 15.02
C PRO A 124 -1.58 -8.34 15.31
N GLY A 125 -2.22 -8.28 16.49
CA GLY A 125 -2.72 -7.02 17.03
C GLY A 125 -3.86 -6.38 16.22
N VAL A 126 -4.63 -7.14 15.46
CA VAL A 126 -5.73 -6.65 14.62
C VAL A 126 -6.96 -6.30 15.48
N SER A 127 -7.27 -5.00 15.58
CA SER A 127 -8.37 -4.46 16.38
C SER A 127 -8.92 -3.17 15.76
N THR A 128 -10.04 -2.65 16.26
CA THR A 128 -10.59 -1.35 15.83
C THR A 128 -9.64 -0.17 16.08
N LYS A 129 -8.63 -0.32 16.95
CA LYS A 129 -7.64 0.72 17.25
C LYS A 129 -6.43 0.69 16.31
N THR A 130 -6.16 -0.45 15.68
CA THR A 130 -4.94 -0.71 14.90
C THR A 130 -5.24 -0.97 13.43
N LEU A 131 -6.46 -1.34 13.09
CA LEU A 131 -6.94 -1.49 11.71
C LEU A 131 -7.85 -0.29 11.37
N LEU A 132 -7.30 0.68 10.63
CA LEU A 132 -7.93 1.98 10.34
C LEU A 132 -8.34 2.05 8.86
N LEU A 133 -9.59 1.73 8.58
CA LEU A 133 -10.18 1.71 7.23
C LEU A 133 -10.62 3.12 6.78
N ASN A 134 -10.95 3.23 5.49
CA ASN A 134 -11.47 4.45 4.91
C ASN A 134 -12.94 4.65 5.28
N SER A 135 -13.28 5.82 5.84
CA SER A 135 -14.63 6.22 6.23
C SER A 135 -15.11 7.47 5.47
N GLY A 136 -14.68 7.66 4.22
CA GLY A 136 -15.08 8.77 3.35
C GLY A 136 -13.93 9.66 2.85
N GLN A 137 -12.68 9.35 3.20
CA GLN A 137 -11.51 10.08 2.72
C GLN A 137 -10.34 9.12 2.44
N SER A 138 -9.95 9.05 1.17
CA SER A 138 -8.84 8.19 0.71
C SER A 138 -7.47 8.74 1.10
N ASN A 139 -7.35 10.04 1.38
CA ASN A 139 -6.16 10.58 2.01
C ASN A 139 -5.97 9.97 3.42
N LYS A 140 -4.76 9.50 3.72
CA LYS A 140 -4.46 8.80 4.97
C LYS A 140 -4.01 9.71 6.12
N GLN A 141 -3.75 10.99 5.87
CA GLN A 141 -3.15 11.89 6.86
C GLN A 141 -3.95 11.97 8.15
N ALA A 142 -5.28 12.12 8.08
CA ALA A 142 -6.13 12.17 9.26
C ALA A 142 -6.00 10.91 10.13
N ARG A 143 -5.84 9.72 9.52
CA ARG A 143 -5.62 8.46 10.24
C ARG A 143 -4.20 8.33 10.79
N PHE A 144 -3.21 8.95 10.17
CA PHE A 144 -1.87 9.07 10.75
C PHE A 144 -1.86 10.01 11.96
N ASP A 145 -2.63 11.09 11.89
CA ASP A 145 -2.75 12.08 12.97
C ASP A 145 -3.45 11.49 14.20
N THR A 146 -4.45 10.61 14.03
CA THR A 146 -5.08 9.91 15.17
C THR A 146 -4.10 8.99 15.89
N ILE A 147 -3.24 8.28 15.15
CA ILE A 147 -2.17 7.44 15.73
C ILE A 147 -1.19 8.31 16.52
N LYS A 148 -0.77 9.44 15.96
CA LYS A 148 0.12 10.39 16.63
C LYS A 148 -0.52 10.99 17.90
N ALA A 149 -1.79 11.39 17.82
CA ALA A 149 -2.55 11.93 18.94
C ALA A 149 -2.74 10.90 20.07
N ALA A 150 -2.77 9.61 19.75
CA ALA A 150 -2.79 8.52 20.72
C ALA A 150 -1.41 8.25 21.38
N GLY A 151 -0.41 9.12 21.17
CA GLY A 151 0.90 9.03 21.81
C GLY A 151 1.88 8.09 21.10
N PHE A 152 1.67 7.81 19.81
CA PHE A 152 2.59 7.01 19.01
C PHE A 152 3.50 7.84 18.12
N ASP A 153 4.72 7.36 17.93
CA ASP A 153 5.71 7.90 17.01
C ASP A 153 5.96 6.87 15.91
N ALA A 154 5.49 7.18 14.70
CA ALA A 154 5.65 6.32 13.55
C ALA A 154 7.08 6.40 13.02
N VAL A 155 7.86 5.35 13.27
CA VAL A 155 9.28 5.26 12.90
C VAL A 155 9.48 4.63 11.53
N VAL A 156 8.53 3.83 11.07
CA VAL A 156 8.53 3.15 9.79
C VAL A 156 7.15 3.28 9.16
N TYR A 157 7.13 3.63 7.87
CA TYR A 157 5.97 3.57 7.01
C TYR A 157 6.24 2.58 5.87
N VAL A 158 5.29 1.69 5.59
CA VAL A 158 5.39 0.71 4.49
C VAL A 158 4.17 0.85 3.58
N GLY A 159 4.38 0.91 2.27
CA GLY A 159 3.30 1.11 1.30
C GLY A 159 3.75 0.85 -0.14
N ASP A 160 2.81 0.63 -1.04
CA ASP A 160 3.03 0.56 -2.48
C ASP A 160 2.77 1.92 -3.17
N ASN A 161 2.18 2.87 -2.44
CA ASN A 161 1.81 4.18 -2.94
C ASN A 161 2.44 5.32 -2.12
N LEU A 162 2.90 6.38 -2.78
CA LEU A 162 3.46 7.56 -2.09
C LEU A 162 2.48 8.24 -1.12
N ASN A 163 1.17 8.03 -1.30
CA ASN A 163 0.14 8.51 -0.38
C ASN A 163 0.14 7.77 0.97
N ASP A 164 0.87 6.65 1.08
CA ASP A 164 1.06 5.89 2.32
C ASP A 164 2.12 6.51 3.25
N PHE A 165 2.85 7.51 2.75
CA PHE A 165 3.91 8.21 3.50
C PHE A 165 3.50 9.62 3.94
N GLY A 166 2.27 10.03 3.65
CA GLY A 166 1.69 11.31 4.05
C GLY A 166 0.82 11.94 2.98
N GLY A 167 0.13 13.02 3.33
CA GLY A 167 -0.85 13.67 2.45
C GLY A 167 -0.28 14.50 1.29
N VAL A 168 1.04 14.74 1.23
CA VAL A 168 1.66 15.69 0.29
C VAL A 168 1.45 15.31 -1.18
N THR A 169 1.49 14.02 -1.51
CA THR A 169 1.40 13.53 -2.88
C THR A 169 -0.03 13.24 -3.35
N TYR A 170 -1.03 13.52 -2.49
CA TYR A 170 -2.44 13.30 -2.77
C TYR A 170 -2.95 14.24 -3.86
N HIS A 171 -3.64 13.67 -4.87
CA HIS A 171 -4.09 14.34 -6.09
C HIS A 171 -2.99 15.13 -6.84
N LYS A 172 -1.73 14.69 -6.74
CA LYS A 172 -0.61 15.27 -7.49
C LYS A 172 -0.34 14.47 -8.76
N ASN A 173 0.08 15.14 -9.82
CA ASN A 173 0.47 14.48 -11.06
C ASN A 173 1.82 13.74 -10.90
N ASN A 174 2.18 12.90 -11.86
CA ASN A 174 3.39 12.09 -11.78
C ASN A 174 4.69 12.90 -11.76
N GLN A 175 4.73 14.10 -12.33
CA GLN A 175 5.90 14.97 -12.23
C GLN A 175 6.12 15.45 -10.78
N GLN A 176 5.06 15.93 -10.13
CA GLN A 176 5.07 16.37 -8.74
C GLN A 176 5.37 15.20 -7.78
N ARG A 177 4.81 14.01 -8.05
CA ARG A 177 5.10 12.79 -7.29
C ARG A 177 6.59 12.40 -7.38
N ARG A 178 7.19 12.48 -8.57
CA ARG A 178 8.64 12.27 -8.74
C ARG A 178 9.48 13.35 -8.03
N ALA A 179 9.04 14.61 -8.05
CA ALA A 179 9.71 15.69 -7.33
C ALA A 179 9.70 15.46 -5.81
N PHE A 180 8.59 14.96 -5.24
CA PHE A 180 8.54 14.53 -3.85
C PHE A 180 9.56 13.43 -3.54
N VAL A 181 9.67 12.42 -4.41
CA VAL A 181 10.66 11.34 -4.25
C VAL A 181 12.08 11.91 -4.26
N ALA A 182 12.41 12.78 -5.21
CA ALA A 182 13.73 13.41 -5.29
C ALA A 182 14.06 14.24 -4.04
N ALA A 183 13.11 15.02 -3.53
CA ALA A 183 13.28 15.82 -2.33
C ALA A 183 13.40 14.98 -1.03
N ASN A 184 12.94 13.72 -1.05
CA ASN A 184 12.93 12.83 0.11
C ASN A 184 13.77 11.56 -0.13
N GLN A 185 14.73 11.59 -1.06
CA GLN A 185 15.48 10.40 -1.48
C GLN A 185 16.05 9.60 -0.29
N ALA A 186 16.66 10.28 0.68
CA ALA A 186 17.25 9.65 1.85
C ALA A 186 16.24 9.00 2.82
N ALA A 187 14.95 9.34 2.72
CA ALA A 187 13.90 8.74 3.53
C ALA A 187 13.47 7.35 3.04
N PHE A 188 13.69 7.03 1.75
CA PHE A 188 13.36 5.72 1.20
C PHE A 188 14.40 4.67 1.63
N GLY A 189 13.93 3.56 2.20
CA GLY A 189 14.76 2.52 2.80
C GLY A 189 15.22 2.82 4.24
N THR A 190 14.84 3.97 4.81
CA THR A 190 15.16 4.35 6.19
C THR A 190 13.92 4.64 7.02
N LYS A 191 12.95 5.36 6.46
CA LYS A 191 11.66 5.66 7.09
C LYS A 191 10.48 5.23 6.22
N PHE A 192 10.60 5.37 4.90
CA PHE A 192 9.60 4.98 3.92
C PHE A 192 10.07 3.73 3.17
N PHE A 193 9.26 2.66 3.20
CA PHE A 193 9.60 1.38 2.58
C PHE A 193 8.57 1.07 1.51
N MET A 194 9.03 1.06 0.26
CA MET A 194 8.19 0.88 -0.92
C MET A 194 8.06 -0.58 -1.29
N LEU A 195 6.84 -1.02 -1.55
CA LEU A 195 6.54 -2.27 -2.24
C LEU A 195 6.21 -1.97 -3.71
N PRO A 196 6.56 -2.87 -4.65
CA PRO A 196 6.28 -2.63 -6.06
C PRO A 196 4.82 -2.96 -6.41
N ASN A 197 4.08 -1.99 -6.96
CA ASN A 197 2.76 -2.23 -7.56
C ASN A 197 2.70 -1.66 -8.99
N PRO A 198 3.09 -2.44 -10.00
CA PRO A 198 2.95 -2.05 -11.40
C PRO A 198 1.52 -2.22 -11.95
N SER A 199 0.57 -2.73 -11.16
CA SER A 199 -0.78 -3.04 -11.66
C SER A 199 -1.76 -1.88 -11.53
N TYR A 200 -1.71 -1.10 -10.45
CA TYR A 200 -2.61 0.03 -10.21
C TYR A 200 -1.98 1.02 -9.21
N GLY A 201 -2.66 2.15 -8.97
CA GLY A 201 -2.30 3.09 -7.92
C GLY A 201 -2.51 4.55 -8.34
N ASP A 202 -2.14 5.50 -7.48
CA ASP A 202 -2.25 6.93 -7.81
C ASP A 202 -1.23 7.40 -8.85
N TRP A 203 -0.26 6.56 -9.20
CA TRP A 203 0.58 6.82 -10.38
C TRP A 203 -0.21 6.70 -11.68
N VAL A 204 -1.29 5.91 -11.72
CA VAL A 204 -2.18 5.81 -12.87
C VAL A 204 -3.01 7.08 -12.99
N SER A 205 -3.68 7.51 -11.91
CA SER A 205 -4.44 8.77 -11.90
C SER A 205 -3.53 9.99 -12.11
N GLY A 206 -2.27 9.92 -11.69
CA GLY A 206 -1.27 10.97 -11.90
C GLY A 206 -0.81 11.16 -13.35
N MET A 207 -1.26 10.31 -14.30
CA MET A 207 -0.93 10.47 -15.72
C MET A 207 -1.67 11.64 -16.38
N ALA A 208 -2.90 11.94 -15.95
CA ALA A 208 -3.69 13.04 -16.50
C ALA A 208 -4.80 13.49 -15.52
N PRO A 209 -5.26 14.75 -15.59
CA PRO A 209 -6.42 15.19 -14.82
C PRO A 209 -7.64 14.30 -15.06
N GLU A 210 -8.32 13.93 -13.98
CA GLU A 210 -9.54 13.10 -14.02
C GLU A 210 -9.38 11.79 -14.83
N PHE A 211 -8.18 11.17 -14.84
CA PHE A 211 -7.86 9.99 -15.64
C PHE A 211 -8.96 8.91 -15.60
N TYR A 212 -9.44 8.53 -14.40
CA TYR A 212 -10.45 7.48 -14.24
C TYR A 212 -11.88 7.90 -14.66
N LYS A 213 -12.13 9.20 -14.90
CA LYS A 213 -13.40 9.68 -15.48
C LYS A 213 -13.38 9.70 -17.01
N GLN A 214 -12.22 9.52 -17.62
CA GLN A 214 -12.09 9.43 -19.07
C GLN A 214 -12.62 8.09 -19.59
N SER A 215 -13.05 8.05 -20.86
CA SER A 215 -13.42 6.78 -21.51
C SER A 215 -12.23 5.81 -21.57
N VAL A 216 -12.49 4.52 -21.75
CA VAL A 216 -11.43 3.50 -21.83
C VAL A 216 -10.47 3.80 -22.99
N GLU A 217 -10.98 4.25 -24.13
CA GLU A 217 -10.19 4.64 -25.30
C GLU A 217 -9.27 5.80 -24.97
N LYS A 218 -9.78 6.81 -24.24
CA LYS A 218 -8.99 7.97 -23.85
C LYS A 218 -7.93 7.62 -22.80
N GLN A 219 -8.25 6.74 -21.85
CA GLN A 219 -7.26 6.19 -20.91
C GLN A 219 -6.12 5.47 -21.64
N LEU A 220 -6.45 4.62 -22.63
CA LEU A 220 -5.46 3.93 -23.45
C LEU A 220 -4.60 4.90 -24.26
N GLN A 221 -5.20 5.94 -24.83
CA GLN A 221 -4.45 6.99 -25.53
C GLN A 221 -3.46 7.68 -24.59
N ILE A 222 -3.91 8.14 -23.42
CA ILE A 222 -3.04 8.78 -22.40
C ILE A 222 -1.89 7.85 -22.01
N SER A 223 -2.18 6.57 -21.77
CA SER A 223 -1.14 5.59 -21.43
C SER A 223 -0.11 5.40 -22.53
N ARG A 224 -0.52 5.43 -23.81
CA ARG A 224 0.41 5.35 -24.95
C ARG A 224 1.27 6.61 -25.07
N GLU A 225 0.66 7.78 -24.97
CA GLU A 225 1.35 9.08 -25.05
C GLU A 225 2.33 9.32 -23.89
N ALA A 226 2.09 8.68 -22.73
CA ALA A 226 3.00 8.76 -21.59
C ALA A 226 4.31 7.96 -21.76
N ILE A 227 4.39 7.08 -22.77
CA ILE A 227 5.58 6.24 -23.03
C ILE A 227 6.64 7.08 -23.74
N ARG A 228 7.85 7.11 -23.17
CA ARG A 228 9.05 7.60 -23.88
C ARG A 228 9.64 6.47 -24.70
N ALA A 229 9.66 6.60 -26.02
CA ALA A 229 10.16 5.59 -26.95
C ALA A 229 11.51 5.98 -27.56
N TRP A 230 12.37 4.99 -27.82
CA TRP A 230 13.56 5.14 -28.65
C TRP A 230 13.15 5.41 -30.11
N ALA A 231 13.90 6.25 -30.81
CA ALA A 231 13.57 6.68 -32.18
C ALA A 231 13.98 5.68 -33.28
N GLY A 232 14.82 4.68 -32.97
CA GLY A 232 15.49 3.80 -33.93
C GLY A 232 16.92 4.24 -34.21
#